data_AF-A0A167FAS7-F1
#
_entry.id   AF-A0A167FAS7-F1
#
_cell.length_a   1.000
_cell.length_b   1.000
_cell.length_c   1.000
_cell.angle_alpha   90.00
_cell.angle_beta   90.00
_cell.angle_gamma   90.00
#
_symmetry.space_group_name_H-M   'P 1'
#
loop_
_entity.id
_entity.type
_entity.pdbx_description
1 polymer ?
#
loop_
_entity_poly.entity_id
_entity_poly.type
_entity_poly.pdbx_seq_one_letter_code
_entity_poly.pdbx_strand_id
1 'polypeptide(L)'
;MSSSRGSTRRTKSTAANRLSTKPRKSSAYNDDFGQHLIDHGVYPEAYEHPESRNSPEPANSIQMRQELLTSRASLSPSALTESVFRDFKRKNKTKPEGIVMPNGSTDFFDGARASKVQDRVRHALDKLIIPTRHANSPVVPNFFLEVKSPDGGALVAQHQACYDGAHGARAIHALQNYEETEPIFDGNAYTYSSTYHSGTGTLQLYAHHITAPTTADEQPEYHMTQIDGWQMTGNINCFSER
;
A
#
# COMPACT_ATOMS: atom_id res chain seq x y z
N MET A 1 38.92 71.01 -9.97
CA MET A 1 37.74 71.39 -10.79
C MET A 1 36.87 70.16 -11.02
N SER A 2 35.56 70.39 -11.00
CA SER A 2 34.43 69.47 -10.87
C SER A 2 34.36 68.32 -11.89
N SER A 3 33.80 67.18 -11.50
CA SER A 3 32.55 66.68 -12.12
C SER A 3 31.96 65.47 -11.40
N SER A 4 30.67 65.59 -11.08
CA SER A 4 29.78 64.52 -10.63
C SER A 4 29.21 63.73 -11.81
N ARG A 5 28.74 62.50 -11.55
CA ARG A 5 27.73 61.69 -12.29
C ARG A 5 27.62 60.38 -11.51
N GLY A 6 26.47 59.80 -11.15
CA GLY A 6 25.09 59.96 -11.59
C GLY A 6 24.47 58.56 -11.43
N SER A 7 23.72 58.36 -10.34
CA SER A 7 23.07 57.09 -10.00
C SER A 7 21.99 56.74 -11.02
N THR A 8 22.06 55.56 -11.64
CA THR A 8 21.04 55.08 -12.59
C THR A 8 20.34 53.85 -12.02
N ARG A 9 19.08 54.08 -11.69
CA ARG A 9 18.06 53.15 -11.19
C ARG A 9 17.60 52.25 -12.33
N ARG A 10 17.78 50.92 -12.22
CA ARG A 10 17.28 49.95 -13.21
C ARG A 10 16.01 49.29 -12.68
N THR A 11 14.93 49.47 -13.43
CA THR A 11 13.57 48.98 -13.17
C THR A 11 13.49 47.45 -13.29
N LYS A 12 12.88 46.78 -12.31
CA LYS A 12 12.51 45.36 -12.39
C LYS A 12 11.12 45.25 -13.03
N SER A 13 11.04 44.62 -14.19
CA SER A 13 9.78 44.28 -14.86
C SER A 13 9.09 43.11 -14.15
N THR A 14 7.86 43.32 -13.71
CA THR A 14 6.97 42.31 -13.13
C THR A 14 6.33 41.47 -14.24
N ALA A 15 6.84 40.26 -14.46
CA ALA A 15 6.15 39.23 -15.22
C ALA A 15 5.41 38.32 -14.22
N ALA A 16 4.11 38.58 -14.03
CA ALA A 16 3.24 37.73 -13.25
C ALA A 16 2.94 36.46 -14.05
N ASN A 17 3.64 35.37 -13.72
CA ASN A 17 3.35 34.06 -14.29
C ASN A 17 2.09 33.52 -13.57
N ARG A 18 0.93 33.59 -14.22
CA ARG A 18 -0.29 32.90 -13.78
C ARG A 18 -0.03 31.40 -13.84
N LEU A 19 0.38 30.82 -12.72
CA LEU A 19 0.40 29.38 -12.53
C LEU A 19 -1.05 28.89 -12.49
N SER A 20 -1.44 28.14 -13.51
CA SER A 20 -2.62 27.28 -13.48
C SER A 20 -2.42 26.24 -12.38
N THR A 21 -2.97 26.47 -11.19
CA THR A 21 -2.98 25.54 -10.06
C THR A 21 -4.02 24.45 -10.28
N LYS A 22 -3.70 23.47 -11.13
CA LYS A 22 -4.22 22.12 -10.93
C LYS A 22 -3.25 21.44 -9.95
N PRO A 23 -3.70 20.93 -8.79
CA PRO A 23 -2.81 20.20 -7.90
C PRO A 23 -2.20 19.03 -8.68
N ARG A 24 -0.86 18.92 -8.68
CA ARG A 24 -0.18 17.73 -9.20
C ARG A 24 -0.67 16.55 -8.35
N LYS A 25 -1.14 15.49 -9.01
CA LYS A 25 -1.42 14.23 -8.31
C LYS A 25 -0.11 13.75 -7.68
N SER A 26 -0.10 13.55 -6.37
CA SER A 26 1.05 12.87 -5.75
C SER A 26 1.10 11.44 -6.30
N SER A 27 2.30 10.95 -6.58
CA SER A 27 2.54 9.59 -7.05
C SER A 27 3.41 8.89 -6.02
N ALA A 28 3.35 7.57 -5.96
CA ALA A 28 4.16 6.79 -5.01
C ALA A 28 5.68 7.04 -5.11
N TYR A 29 6.15 7.58 -6.24
CA TYR A 29 7.55 7.91 -6.50
C TYR A 29 7.92 9.35 -6.12
N ASN A 30 6.96 10.16 -5.67
CA ASN A 30 7.26 11.50 -5.19
C ASN A 30 7.75 11.42 -3.73
N ASP A 31 8.74 12.24 -3.40
CA ASP A 31 9.25 12.35 -2.03
C ASP A 31 8.17 12.79 -1.02
N ASP A 32 7.11 13.46 -1.49
CA ASP A 32 5.99 13.93 -0.67
C ASP A 32 4.90 12.87 -0.41
N PHE A 33 4.99 11.69 -1.03
CA PHE A 33 3.90 10.71 -0.96
C PHE A 33 3.68 10.16 0.44
N GLY A 34 4.75 9.88 1.19
CA GLY A 34 4.63 9.43 2.57
C GLY A 34 3.90 10.45 3.45
N GLN A 35 4.24 11.74 3.29
CA GLN A 35 3.54 12.81 4.00
C GLN A 35 2.08 12.93 3.55
N HIS A 36 1.81 12.75 2.26
CA HIS A 36 0.44 12.74 1.73
C HIS A 36 -0.41 11.64 2.37
N LEU A 37 0.15 10.44 2.61
CA LEU A 37 -0.55 9.37 3.34
C LEU A 37 -0.90 9.82 4.76
N ILE A 38 0.08 10.36 5.50
CA ILE A 38 -0.07 10.82 6.88
C ILE A 38 -1.12 11.94 6.99
N ASP A 39 -1.07 12.92 6.08
CA ASP A 39 -2.03 14.04 6.02
C ASP A 39 -3.46 13.56 5.76
N HIS A 40 -3.63 12.35 5.22
CA HIS A 40 -4.91 11.71 4.94
C HIS A 40 -5.24 10.56 5.90
N GLY A 41 -4.57 10.48 7.06
CA GLY A 41 -4.87 9.50 8.10
C GLY A 41 -4.49 8.07 7.73
N VAL A 42 -3.54 7.89 6.81
CA VAL A 42 -3.00 6.59 6.39
C VAL A 42 -1.57 6.49 6.91
N TYR A 43 -1.36 5.63 7.89
CA TYR A 43 -0.12 5.56 8.65
C TYR A 43 0.71 4.33 8.25
N PRO A 44 1.96 4.53 7.78
CA PRO A 44 2.85 3.43 7.46
C PRO A 44 3.35 2.71 8.72
N GLU A 45 3.94 1.54 8.50
CA GLU A 45 4.60 0.76 9.55
C GLU A 45 5.61 1.61 10.31
N ALA A 46 5.60 1.48 11.64
CA ALA A 46 6.45 2.22 12.58
C ALA A 46 6.27 3.76 12.54
N TYR A 47 5.14 4.26 12.01
CA TYR A 47 4.77 5.67 12.23
C TYR A 47 4.53 5.92 13.72
N GLU A 48 5.19 6.92 14.28
CA GLU A 48 5.01 7.37 15.65
C GLU A 48 4.12 8.62 15.65
N HIS A 49 2.95 8.53 16.29
CA HIS A 49 2.10 9.70 16.47
C HIS A 49 2.74 10.70 17.45
N PRO A 50 2.50 12.01 17.30
CA PRO A 50 2.95 13.02 18.26
C PRO A 50 2.51 12.71 19.70
N GLU A 51 3.39 13.02 20.66
CA GLU A 51 3.41 12.45 22.02
C GLU A 51 2.05 12.39 22.73
N SER A 52 1.57 11.14 22.94
CA SER A 52 0.50 10.63 23.84
C SER A 52 -0.39 9.58 23.17
N ARG A 53 -0.31 9.44 21.85
CA ARG A 53 -1.06 8.42 21.08
C ARG A 53 -0.14 7.28 20.68
N ASN A 54 -0.39 6.09 21.21
CA ASN A 54 0.26 4.89 20.69
C ASN A 54 -0.33 4.55 19.32
N SER A 55 0.50 4.08 18.39
CA SER A 55 0.05 3.51 17.14
C SER A 55 -0.75 2.24 17.47
N PRO A 56 -2.04 2.17 17.09
CA PRO A 56 -2.88 1.05 17.45
C PRO A 56 -2.42 -0.21 16.71
N GLU A 57 -2.42 -1.32 17.41
CA GLU A 57 -2.26 -2.65 16.82
C GLU A 57 -3.64 -3.23 16.49
N PRO A 58 -3.76 -4.06 15.45
CA PRO A 58 -5.04 -4.69 15.14
C PRO A 58 -5.50 -5.59 16.28
N ALA A 59 -6.79 -5.53 16.61
CA ALA A 59 -7.39 -6.24 17.75
C ALA A 59 -7.25 -7.78 17.62
N ASN A 60 -7.21 -8.30 16.39
CA ASN A 60 -6.97 -9.72 16.07
C ASN A 60 -5.48 -10.08 15.86
N SER A 61 -4.53 -9.24 16.28
CA SER A 61 -3.07 -9.45 16.11
C SER A 61 -2.58 -10.82 16.60
N ILE A 62 -3.01 -11.25 17.78
CA ILE A 62 -2.61 -12.55 18.35
C ILE A 62 -3.10 -13.70 17.47
N GLN A 63 -4.38 -13.68 17.08
CA GLN A 63 -4.97 -14.71 16.23
C GLN A 63 -4.25 -14.79 14.88
N MET A 64 -4.02 -13.65 14.22
CA MET A 64 -3.32 -13.61 12.93
C MET A 64 -1.91 -14.20 13.02
N ARG A 65 -1.14 -13.83 14.06
CA ARG A 65 0.21 -14.38 14.26
C ARG A 65 0.18 -15.88 14.52
N GLN A 66 -0.83 -16.40 15.22
CA GLN A 66 -1.01 -17.84 15.41
C GLN A 66 -1.40 -18.56 14.11
N GLU A 67 -2.25 -17.97 13.29
CA GLU A 67 -2.64 -18.51 11.98
C GLU A 67 -1.47 -18.54 10.99
N LEU A 68 -0.53 -17.60 11.08
CA LEU A 68 0.71 -17.60 10.29
C LEU A 68 1.69 -18.71 10.72
N LEU A 69 1.66 -19.13 11.98
CA LEU A 69 2.45 -20.26 12.47
C LEU A 69 1.83 -21.61 12.11
N THR A 70 0.58 -21.63 11.67
CA THR A 70 -0.11 -22.87 11.32
C THR A 70 0.37 -23.35 9.96
N SER A 71 1.05 -24.51 9.94
CA SER A 71 1.47 -25.16 8.71
C SER A 71 0.28 -25.33 7.76
N ARG A 72 0.40 -24.77 6.56
CA ARG A 72 -0.61 -24.91 5.51
C ARG A 72 -0.14 -25.99 4.57
N ALA A 73 -1.01 -26.94 4.27
CA ALA A 73 -0.73 -27.92 3.23
C ALA A 73 -0.46 -27.16 1.92
N SER A 74 0.80 -27.10 1.51
CA SER A 74 1.18 -26.51 0.22
C SER A 74 0.35 -27.19 -0.86
N LEU A 75 -0.24 -26.40 -1.76
CA LEU A 75 -1.02 -26.94 -2.88
C LEU A 75 -0.17 -27.78 -3.84
N SER A 76 1.17 -27.77 -3.70
CA SER A 76 2.09 -28.61 -4.48
C SER A 76 3.44 -28.81 -3.75
N PRO A 77 3.51 -29.61 -2.67
CA PRO A 77 4.76 -29.85 -1.93
C PRO A 77 5.82 -30.55 -2.81
N SER A 78 5.37 -31.34 -3.79
CA SER A 78 6.21 -32.08 -4.74
C SER A 78 6.78 -31.24 -5.89
N ALA A 79 6.31 -30.00 -6.09
CA ALA A 79 6.76 -29.13 -7.19
C ALA A 79 7.95 -28.21 -6.81
N LEU A 80 8.20 -28.03 -5.51
CA LEU A 80 9.24 -27.15 -4.98
C LEU A 80 10.59 -27.89 -4.91
N THR A 81 11.24 -28.00 -6.06
CA THR A 81 12.55 -28.64 -6.21
C THR A 81 13.71 -27.64 -6.13
N GLU A 82 14.92 -28.13 -5.84
CA GLU A 82 16.14 -27.31 -5.86
C GLU A 82 16.37 -26.64 -7.23
N SER A 83 15.95 -27.26 -8.35
CA SER A 83 16.01 -26.61 -9.66
C SER A 83 15.08 -25.40 -9.76
N VAL A 84 13.84 -25.51 -9.25
CA VAL A 84 12.90 -24.38 -9.21
C VAL A 84 13.45 -23.24 -8.33
N PHE A 85 14.02 -23.57 -7.17
CA PHE A 85 14.66 -22.57 -6.31
C PHE A 85 15.86 -21.88 -6.97
N ARG A 86 16.74 -22.64 -7.65
CA ARG A 86 17.86 -22.06 -8.41
C ARG A 86 17.37 -21.18 -9.56
N ASP A 87 16.31 -21.59 -10.25
CA ASP A 87 15.70 -20.82 -11.33
C ASP A 87 15.10 -19.51 -10.82
N PHE A 88 14.41 -19.54 -9.68
CA PHE A 88 13.93 -18.35 -9.00
C PHE A 88 15.09 -17.39 -8.67
N LYS A 89 16.16 -17.87 -8.01
CA LYS A 89 17.34 -17.04 -7.69
C LYS A 89 17.98 -16.43 -8.92
N ARG A 90 18.05 -17.17 -10.04
CA ARG A 90 18.59 -16.67 -11.30
C ARG A 90 17.73 -15.54 -11.87
N LYS A 91 16.41 -15.75 -11.96
CA LYS A 91 15.45 -14.74 -12.45
C LYS A 91 15.40 -13.51 -11.56
N ASN A 92 15.56 -13.69 -10.25
CA ASN A 92 15.55 -12.60 -9.29
C ASN A 92 16.73 -11.63 -9.44
N LYS A 93 17.87 -12.11 -9.95
CA LYS A 93 19.08 -11.30 -10.21
C LYS A 93 19.04 -10.55 -11.53
N THR A 94 18.20 -10.97 -12.46
CA THR A 94 18.08 -10.33 -13.78
C THR A 94 17.08 -9.18 -13.69
N LYS A 95 17.46 -7.99 -14.17
CA LYS A 95 16.48 -6.92 -14.40
C LYS A 95 15.41 -7.46 -15.36
N PRO A 96 14.11 -7.29 -15.06
CA PRO A 96 13.10 -7.61 -16.06
C PRO A 96 13.34 -6.71 -17.27
N GLU A 97 13.61 -7.31 -18.43
CA GLU A 97 13.57 -6.59 -19.69
C GLU A 97 12.13 -6.09 -19.91
N GLY A 98 11.93 -4.78 -19.88
CA GLY A 98 10.75 -4.16 -20.47
C GLY A 98 9.46 -4.09 -19.65
N ILE A 99 9.45 -4.39 -18.35
CA ILE A 99 8.26 -4.08 -17.53
C ILE A 99 8.31 -2.60 -17.12
N VAL A 100 7.82 -1.73 -18.01
CA VAL A 100 7.41 -0.37 -17.66
C VAL A 100 6.03 -0.49 -17.01
N MET A 101 5.99 -0.59 -15.68
CA MET A 101 4.71 -0.54 -14.96
C MET A 101 4.11 0.87 -15.07
N PRO A 102 2.84 1.03 -15.44
CA PRO A 102 2.19 2.32 -15.43
C PRO A 102 2.16 2.90 -14.00
N ASN A 103 2.38 4.20 -13.90
CA ASN A 103 2.49 4.91 -12.63
C ASN A 103 1.27 4.70 -11.72
N GLY A 104 1.48 4.18 -10.52
CA GLY A 104 0.51 4.24 -9.41
C GLY A 104 -0.63 3.21 -9.42
N SER A 105 -0.50 2.12 -10.18
CA SER A 105 -1.35 0.94 -10.01
C SER A 105 -0.62 -0.12 -9.17
N THR A 106 -1.31 -0.75 -8.23
CA THR A 106 -0.82 -1.94 -7.51
C THR A 106 -0.24 -2.95 -8.50
N ASP A 107 0.91 -3.55 -8.16
CA ASP A 107 1.52 -4.56 -9.04
C ASP A 107 0.61 -5.80 -9.18
N PHE A 108 0.08 -6.30 -8.06
CA PHE A 108 -0.92 -7.38 -8.04
C PHE A 108 -1.87 -7.25 -6.85
N PHE A 109 -3.14 -7.64 -7.04
CA PHE A 109 -4.10 -7.76 -5.95
C PHE A 109 -5.05 -8.92 -6.18
N ASP A 110 -5.64 -9.41 -5.09
CA ASP A 110 -6.70 -10.43 -5.10
C ASP A 110 -7.92 -9.96 -4.30
N GLY A 111 -9.06 -10.63 -4.51
CA GLY A 111 -10.32 -10.32 -3.86
C GLY A 111 -11.44 -11.27 -4.29
N ALA A 112 -12.68 -10.85 -4.12
CA ALA A 112 -13.85 -11.63 -4.51
C ALA A 112 -14.13 -11.52 -6.02
N ARG A 113 -14.67 -12.60 -6.62
CA ARG A 113 -15.28 -12.50 -7.96
C ARG A 113 -16.53 -11.63 -7.87
N ALA A 114 -16.75 -10.74 -8.84
CA ALA A 114 -17.93 -9.86 -8.86
C ALA A 114 -19.26 -10.62 -8.70
N SER A 115 -19.36 -11.82 -9.30
CA SER A 115 -20.56 -12.68 -9.19
C SER A 115 -20.82 -13.24 -7.78
N LYS A 116 -19.88 -13.12 -6.84
CA LYS A 116 -20.03 -13.53 -5.44
C LYS A 116 -20.59 -12.40 -4.56
N VAL A 117 -20.67 -11.17 -5.07
CA VAL A 117 -21.23 -10.02 -4.36
C VAL A 117 -22.58 -9.66 -4.98
N GLN A 118 -23.61 -9.54 -4.14
CA GLN A 118 -24.97 -9.22 -4.60
C GLN A 118 -24.99 -7.91 -5.40
N ASP A 119 -25.77 -7.88 -6.47
CA ASP A 119 -25.83 -6.74 -7.39
C ASP A 119 -26.16 -5.43 -6.68
N ARG A 120 -27.11 -5.43 -5.74
CA ARG A 120 -27.46 -4.24 -4.95
C ARG A 120 -26.27 -3.66 -4.18
N VAL A 121 -25.48 -4.53 -3.56
CA VAL A 121 -24.29 -4.14 -2.78
C VAL A 121 -23.20 -3.61 -3.73
N ARG A 122 -22.98 -4.29 -4.86
CA ARG A 122 -22.02 -3.84 -5.88
C ARG A 122 -22.35 -2.46 -6.43
N HIS A 123 -23.63 -2.19 -6.70
CA HIS A 123 -24.05 -0.88 -7.20
C HIS A 123 -23.97 0.19 -6.11
N ALA A 124 -24.38 -0.12 -4.88
CA ALA A 124 -24.35 0.82 -3.77
C ALA A 124 -22.92 1.21 -3.37
N LEU A 125 -21.98 0.27 -3.41
CA LEU A 125 -20.60 0.46 -2.95
C LEU A 125 -19.58 0.52 -4.10
N ASP A 126 -20.01 0.72 -5.35
CA ASP A 126 -19.18 0.68 -6.58
C ASP A 126 -17.83 1.39 -6.40
N LYS A 127 -17.85 2.63 -5.90
CA LYS A 127 -16.65 3.46 -5.74
C LYS A 127 -15.69 2.99 -4.63
N LEU A 128 -16.13 2.11 -3.75
CA LEU A 128 -15.37 1.63 -2.60
C LEU A 128 -14.83 0.22 -2.83
N ILE A 129 -15.64 -0.66 -3.43
CA ILE A 129 -15.30 -2.08 -3.54
C ILE A 129 -14.90 -2.51 -4.95
N ILE A 130 -14.99 -1.65 -5.97
CA ILE A 130 -14.59 -1.98 -7.34
C ILE A 130 -13.32 -1.17 -7.67
N PRO A 131 -12.12 -1.78 -7.57
CA PRO A 131 -10.86 -1.06 -7.73
C PRO A 131 -10.60 -0.63 -9.17
N THR A 132 -11.17 -1.34 -10.15
CA THR A 132 -10.99 -1.05 -11.57
C THR A 132 -12.23 -1.45 -12.38
N ARG A 133 -12.37 -0.84 -13.56
CA ARG A 133 -13.45 -1.16 -14.53
C ARG A 133 -13.09 -2.32 -15.46
N HIS A 134 -11.90 -2.91 -15.34
CA HIS A 134 -11.52 -4.05 -16.16
C HIS A 134 -12.40 -5.26 -15.88
N ALA A 135 -12.96 -5.84 -16.95
CA ALA A 135 -13.76 -7.05 -16.86
C ALA A 135 -12.90 -8.19 -16.26
N ASN A 136 -13.49 -8.96 -15.34
CA ASN A 136 -12.88 -10.07 -14.60
C ASN A 136 -11.86 -9.71 -13.52
N SER A 137 -11.53 -8.42 -13.30
CA SER A 137 -10.75 -8.05 -12.12
C SER A 137 -11.52 -8.36 -10.84
N PRO A 138 -10.84 -8.80 -9.77
CA PRO A 138 -11.47 -8.97 -8.46
C PRO A 138 -12.12 -7.67 -7.97
N VAL A 139 -13.23 -7.82 -7.25
CA VAL A 139 -13.86 -6.78 -6.43
C VAL A 139 -13.53 -7.05 -4.97
N VAL A 140 -13.70 -6.07 -4.10
CA VAL A 140 -13.38 -6.18 -2.67
C VAL A 140 -11.93 -6.62 -2.47
N PRO A 141 -10.95 -5.84 -2.97
CA PRO A 141 -9.56 -6.25 -2.82
C PRO A 141 -9.17 -6.24 -1.35
N ASN A 142 -8.64 -7.35 -0.86
CA ASN A 142 -8.21 -7.52 0.52
C ASN A 142 -6.82 -8.16 0.66
N PHE A 143 -6.16 -8.44 -0.48
CA PHE A 143 -4.76 -8.82 -0.52
C PHE A 143 -4.05 -8.09 -1.66
N PHE A 144 -2.88 -7.51 -1.37
CA PHE A 144 -2.07 -6.75 -2.33
C PHE A 144 -0.62 -7.22 -2.33
N LEU A 145 0.08 -7.10 -3.45
CA LEU A 145 1.50 -7.40 -3.57
C LEU A 145 2.19 -6.29 -4.38
N GLU A 146 3.23 -5.71 -3.78
CA GLU A 146 4.12 -4.73 -4.38
C GLU A 146 5.50 -5.33 -4.61
N VAL A 147 6.00 -5.26 -5.83
CA VAL A 147 7.28 -5.84 -6.23
C VAL A 147 8.21 -4.75 -6.69
N LYS A 148 9.44 -4.75 -6.18
CA LYS A 148 10.50 -3.84 -6.64
C LYS A 148 11.72 -4.59 -7.12
N SER A 149 12.29 -4.05 -8.20
CA SER A 149 13.57 -4.46 -8.74
C SER A 149 14.72 -4.11 -7.78
N PRO A 150 15.97 -4.54 -8.03
CA PRO A 150 17.09 -4.22 -7.15
C PRO A 150 17.38 -2.73 -7.02
N ASP A 151 17.03 -1.94 -8.04
CA ASP A 151 17.19 -0.48 -8.06
C ASP A 151 15.90 0.25 -7.62
N GLY A 152 14.82 -0.48 -7.32
CA GLY A 152 13.56 0.11 -6.88
C GLY A 152 13.62 0.48 -5.41
N GLY A 153 12.97 1.58 -5.02
CA GLY A 153 12.95 2.00 -3.62
C GLY A 153 12.12 1.05 -2.75
N ALA A 154 12.73 0.43 -1.73
CA ALA A 154 12.00 -0.36 -0.74
C ALA A 154 10.94 0.47 0.00
N LEU A 155 11.27 1.74 0.32
CA LEU A 155 10.33 2.68 0.94
C LEU A 155 9.15 3.01 0.01
N VAL A 156 9.39 3.08 -1.30
CA VAL A 156 8.32 3.26 -2.29
C VAL A 156 7.36 2.06 -2.25
N ALA A 157 7.88 0.82 -2.20
CA ALA A 157 7.05 -0.37 -2.05
C ALA A 157 6.20 -0.33 -0.78
N GLN A 158 6.80 0.08 0.34
CA GLN A 158 6.11 0.19 1.62
C GLN A 158 4.99 1.24 1.57
N HIS A 159 5.23 2.41 0.97
CA HIS A 159 4.18 3.42 0.83
C HIS A 159 3.05 2.96 -0.11
N GLN A 160 3.36 2.26 -1.21
CA GLN A 160 2.34 1.68 -2.08
C GLN A 160 1.50 0.64 -1.36
N ALA A 161 2.16 -0.28 -0.64
CA ALA A 161 1.49 -1.29 0.17
C ALA A 161 0.58 -0.67 1.25
N CYS A 162 1.03 0.41 1.89
CA CYS A 162 0.25 1.17 2.87
C CYS A 162 -0.98 1.83 2.23
N TYR A 163 -0.80 2.51 1.09
CA TYR A 163 -1.89 3.14 0.35
C TYR A 163 -2.95 2.13 -0.11
N ASP A 164 -2.52 1.03 -0.71
CA ASP A 164 -3.41 0.00 -1.25
C ASP A 164 -4.12 -0.76 -0.13
N GLY A 165 -3.40 -1.10 0.93
CA GLY A 165 -3.98 -1.74 2.10
C GLY A 165 -5.01 -0.86 2.82
N ALA A 166 -4.82 0.46 2.88
CA ALA A 166 -5.85 1.38 3.37
C ALA A 166 -7.10 1.38 2.48
N HIS A 167 -6.94 1.27 1.15
CA HIS A 167 -8.07 1.13 0.22
C HIS A 167 -8.84 -0.18 0.44
N GLY A 168 -8.14 -1.29 0.63
CA GLY A 168 -8.76 -2.57 0.93
C GLY A 168 -9.47 -2.58 2.30
N ALA A 169 -8.83 -2.02 3.34
CA ALA A 169 -9.43 -1.88 4.66
C ALA A 169 -10.72 -1.03 4.60
N ARG A 170 -10.71 0.08 3.85
CA ARG A 170 -11.91 0.88 3.60
C ARG A 170 -13.00 0.10 2.85
N ALA A 171 -12.62 -0.70 1.87
CA ALA A 171 -13.56 -1.53 1.10
C ALA A 171 -14.23 -2.58 1.98
N ILE A 172 -13.46 -3.29 2.81
CA ILE A 172 -14.00 -4.27 3.75
C ILE A 172 -14.88 -3.61 4.82
N HIS A 173 -14.42 -2.50 5.39
CA HIS A 173 -15.20 -1.76 6.39
C HIS A 173 -16.55 -1.29 5.82
N ALA A 174 -16.59 -0.81 4.58
CA ALA A 174 -17.82 -0.41 3.91
C ALA A 174 -18.79 -1.58 3.68
N LEU A 175 -18.28 -2.80 3.45
CA LEU A 175 -19.11 -3.99 3.33
C LEU A 175 -19.67 -4.45 4.66
N GLN A 176 -18.84 -4.45 5.71
CA GLN A 176 -19.25 -4.84 7.05
C GLN A 176 -20.34 -3.91 7.62
N ASN A 177 -20.31 -2.65 7.22
CA ASN A 177 -21.26 -1.62 7.64
C ASN A 177 -22.37 -1.34 6.62
N TYR A 178 -22.57 -2.20 5.61
CA TYR A 178 -23.64 -2.00 4.64
C TYR A 178 -25.01 -2.18 5.33
N GLU A 179 -25.89 -1.18 5.19
CA GLU A 179 -27.22 -1.09 5.85
C GLU A 179 -27.17 -0.82 7.38
N GLU A 180 -25.98 -0.64 7.97
CA GLU A 180 -25.87 -0.20 9.37
C GLU A 180 -26.21 1.28 9.55
N THR A 181 -26.88 1.61 10.65
CA THR A 181 -27.29 3.00 10.94
C THR A 181 -26.13 3.87 11.40
N GLU A 182 -25.18 3.27 12.13
CA GLU A 182 -23.95 3.91 12.58
C GLU A 182 -22.76 3.00 12.28
N PRO A 183 -21.61 3.53 11.79
CA PRO A 183 -20.45 2.71 11.50
C PRO A 183 -19.84 2.08 12.77
N ILE A 184 -19.57 0.78 12.70
CA ILE A 184 -18.92 -0.02 13.73
C ILE A 184 -17.44 -0.21 13.37
N PHE A 185 -16.57 0.12 14.32
CA PHE A 185 -15.12 -0.06 14.23
C PHE A 185 -14.67 -1.10 15.25
N ASP A 186 -14.39 -2.32 14.81
CA ASP A 186 -13.96 -3.42 15.68
C ASP A 186 -12.43 -3.47 15.89
N GLY A 187 -11.67 -2.66 15.13
CA GLY A 187 -10.21 -2.59 15.19
C GLY A 187 -9.50 -3.82 14.62
N ASN A 188 -10.21 -4.75 13.98
CA ASN A 188 -9.61 -5.94 13.39
C ASN A 188 -8.98 -5.64 12.02
N ALA A 189 -7.91 -6.36 11.70
CA ALA A 189 -7.37 -6.38 10.35
C ALA A 189 -8.06 -7.46 9.51
N TYR A 190 -8.55 -7.04 8.33
CA TYR A 190 -9.18 -7.91 7.33
C TYR A 190 -8.54 -7.79 5.95
N THR A 191 -7.54 -6.92 5.83
CA THR A 191 -6.80 -6.65 4.60
C THR A 191 -5.31 -6.84 4.86
N TYR A 192 -4.61 -7.42 3.89
CA TYR A 192 -3.19 -7.69 3.97
C TYR A 192 -2.47 -7.17 2.74
N SER A 193 -1.19 -6.86 2.88
CA SER A 193 -0.33 -6.58 1.74
C SER A 193 1.03 -7.21 1.92
N SER A 194 1.71 -7.52 0.82
CA SER A 194 3.10 -7.92 0.83
C SER A 194 3.97 -7.01 -0.01
N THR A 195 5.23 -6.86 0.39
CA THR A 195 6.27 -6.25 -0.45
C THR A 195 7.34 -7.29 -0.77
N TYR A 196 7.79 -7.35 -2.02
CA TYR A 196 8.93 -8.15 -2.42
C TYR A 196 10.01 -7.26 -3.05
N HIS A 197 11.19 -7.22 -2.43
CA HIS A 197 12.33 -6.48 -2.97
C HIS A 197 13.38 -7.44 -3.51
N SER A 198 13.51 -7.51 -4.85
CA SER A 198 14.36 -8.52 -5.48
C SER A 198 15.85 -8.33 -5.17
N GLY A 199 16.31 -7.10 -4.95
CA GLY A 199 17.71 -6.82 -4.63
C GLY A 199 18.18 -7.44 -3.31
N THR A 200 17.27 -7.55 -2.34
CA THR A 200 17.55 -8.18 -1.03
C THR A 200 16.98 -9.58 -0.94
N GLY A 201 16.06 -9.96 -1.83
CA GLY A 201 15.33 -11.21 -1.78
C GLY A 201 14.30 -11.29 -0.66
N THR A 202 13.90 -10.15 -0.09
CA THR A 202 13.03 -10.10 1.09
C THR A 202 11.57 -9.99 0.68
N LEU A 203 10.73 -10.84 1.27
CA LEU A 203 9.27 -10.72 1.28
C LEU A 203 8.83 -10.23 2.67
N GLN A 204 8.03 -9.19 2.76
CA GLN A 204 7.43 -8.72 4.03
C GLN A 204 5.91 -8.78 3.92
N LEU A 205 5.24 -9.11 5.02
CA LEU A 205 3.78 -9.18 5.11
C LEU A 205 3.26 -8.18 6.15
N TYR A 206 2.21 -7.47 5.78
CA TYR A 206 1.58 -6.43 6.58
C TYR A 206 0.08 -6.69 6.72
N ALA A 207 -0.47 -6.35 7.88
CA ALA A 207 -1.90 -6.27 8.15
C ALA A 207 -2.35 -4.80 8.12
N HIS A 208 -3.58 -4.57 7.67
CA HIS A 208 -4.20 -3.24 7.61
C HIS A 208 -5.51 -3.23 8.38
N HIS A 209 -5.65 -2.28 9.28
CA HIS A 209 -6.85 -2.11 10.09
C HIS A 209 -7.27 -0.63 10.16
N ILE A 210 -8.54 -0.44 10.50
CA ILE A 210 -9.18 0.87 10.61
C ILE A 210 -9.51 1.17 12.06
N THR A 211 -9.29 2.41 12.49
CA THR A 211 -9.75 2.90 13.80
C THR A 211 -10.79 4.00 13.63
N ALA A 212 -11.68 4.09 14.61
CA ALA A 212 -12.70 5.12 14.65
C ALA A 212 -12.06 6.53 14.63
N PRO A 213 -12.73 7.53 14.03
CA PRO A 213 -12.35 8.93 14.19
C PRO A 213 -12.25 9.34 15.66
N THR A 214 -11.34 10.25 16.00
CA THR A 214 -11.23 10.77 17.38
C THR A 214 -12.40 11.68 17.73
N THR A 215 -12.92 12.40 16.72
CA THR A 215 -14.08 13.30 16.82
C THR A 215 -15.07 13.03 15.68
N ALA A 216 -16.33 13.43 15.84
CA ALA A 216 -17.38 13.14 14.86
C ALA A 216 -17.16 13.78 13.47
N ASP A 217 -16.34 14.83 13.39
CA ASP A 217 -16.03 15.54 12.14
C ASP A 217 -14.75 15.01 11.45
N GLU A 218 -14.03 14.08 12.08
CA GLU A 218 -12.80 13.49 11.55
C GLU A 218 -13.07 12.28 10.64
N GLN A 219 -12.11 12.00 9.76
CA GLN A 219 -12.11 10.77 8.97
C GLN A 219 -11.57 9.61 9.83
N PRO A 220 -11.95 8.35 9.52
CA PRO A 220 -11.29 7.20 10.08
C PRO A 220 -9.80 7.17 9.72
N GLU A 221 -9.02 6.51 10.56
CA GLU A 221 -7.59 6.31 10.34
C GLU A 221 -7.29 4.88 9.93
N TYR A 222 -6.24 4.70 9.13
CA TYR A 222 -5.81 3.43 8.57
C TYR A 222 -4.37 3.17 8.99
N HIS A 223 -4.12 1.98 9.49
CA HIS A 223 -2.84 1.62 10.09
C HIS A 223 -2.30 0.38 9.43
N MET A 224 -1.04 0.45 8.98
CA MET A 224 -0.30 -0.69 8.47
C MET A 224 0.65 -1.23 9.55
N THR A 225 0.55 -2.52 9.83
CA THR A 225 1.38 -3.22 10.83
C THR A 225 2.13 -4.38 10.18
N GLN A 226 3.45 -4.48 10.35
CA GLN A 226 4.21 -5.64 9.88
C GLN A 226 3.94 -6.86 10.76
N ILE A 227 3.53 -7.96 10.13
CA ILE A 227 3.18 -9.21 10.84
C ILE A 227 4.17 -10.34 10.62
N ASP A 228 4.91 -10.36 9.49
CA ASP A 228 5.95 -11.36 9.22
C ASP A 228 6.93 -10.93 8.10
N GLY A 229 7.99 -11.70 7.87
CA GLY A 229 8.90 -11.53 6.74
C GLY A 229 9.86 -12.71 6.51
N TRP A 230 10.22 -12.93 5.24
CA TRP A 230 11.02 -14.07 4.78
C TRP A 230 12.16 -13.65 3.85
N GLN A 231 13.30 -14.34 3.99
CA GLN A 231 14.44 -14.22 3.08
C GLN A 231 14.35 -15.28 1.98
N MET A 232 13.63 -14.94 0.90
CA MET A 232 13.26 -15.84 -0.19
C MET A 232 14.45 -16.36 -1.01
N THR A 233 15.61 -15.71 -0.92
CA THR A 233 16.81 -16.10 -1.68
C THR A 233 17.88 -16.82 -0.86
N GLY A 234 17.67 -16.96 0.45
CA GLY A 234 18.64 -17.54 1.39
C GLY A 234 18.86 -19.03 1.16
N ASN A 235 17.81 -19.83 1.29
CA ASN A 235 17.84 -21.28 1.06
C ASN A 235 16.43 -21.82 0.75
N ILE A 236 16.35 -23.07 0.27
CA ILE A 236 15.08 -23.69 -0.13
C ILE A 236 14.05 -23.77 1.00
N ASN A 237 14.48 -23.95 2.26
CA ASN A 237 13.56 -23.99 3.40
C ASN A 237 12.90 -22.64 3.68
N CYS A 238 13.58 -21.53 3.38
CA CYS A 238 13.01 -20.18 3.51
C CYS A 238 12.15 -19.78 2.30
N PHE A 239 12.23 -20.53 1.20
CA PHE A 239 11.48 -20.30 -0.04
C PHE A 239 10.13 -21.05 -0.06
N SER A 240 9.97 -22.06 0.79
CA SER A 240 8.74 -22.85 0.93
C SER A 240 8.09 -22.65 2.30
N GLU A 241 6.78 -22.48 2.32
CA GLU A 241 5.98 -22.68 3.52
C GLU A 241 6.02 -24.16 3.94
N ARG A 242 6.13 -24.44 5.24
CA ARG A 242 6.20 -25.80 5.78
C ARG A 242 4.85 -26.32 6.22
#